data_AF-A0A960ICV1-F1
#
_entry.id   AF-A0A960ICV1-F1
#
_cell.length_a   1.000
_cell.length_b   1.000
_cell.length_c   1.000
_cell.angle_alpha   90.00
_cell.angle_beta   90.00
_cell.angle_gamma   90.00
#
_symmetry.space_group_name_H-M   'P 1'
#
loop_
_entity.id
_entity.type
_entity.pdbx_description
1 polymer ?
#
loop_
_entity_poly.entity_id
_entity_poly.type
_entity_poly.pdbx_seq_one_letter_code
_entity_poly.pdbx_strand_id
1 'polypeptide(L)'
;MPRRRFAVALLVPPPVATEVEGLRRACGDANRARVAPHVTLIPPANLREDDVPAALAVVRAAAARFEPLSLTLGPATTFGDDGNRNVLYLAVGGPGLPALHELQAALVAGPLERPPQHASYVPHVTISIAAGPERVDAGIAALADYRADVVVGHVTVLENVRDDELDHHVWRPVADAGLGGRAVVGRGGLELELTVSATPGPDVAAWAEPHWVRADLEDLGFVSPHEPLVVTARRDGRPVGVVEGSSWADLGWVAGLMVDGAHRGEGIGRHLLARFEAEARARGCTSLALRTKAGTGAAAFYEHLGWQLECLLPAWVGGHDFAQYRRRL
;
A
#
# COMPACT_ATOMS: atom_id res chain seq x y z
N MET A 1 0.96 15.68 25.31
CA MET A 1 1.51 15.38 23.98
C MET A 1 0.56 14.44 23.27
N PRO A 2 0.25 14.70 21.98
CA PRO A 2 -0.60 13.82 21.19
C PRO A 2 -0.01 12.41 21.15
N ARG A 3 -0.90 11.42 21.17
CA ARG A 3 -0.53 10.00 21.05
C ARG A 3 -1.16 9.46 19.79
N ARG A 4 -0.36 8.77 18.99
CA ARG A 4 -0.77 8.11 17.76
C ARG A 4 -0.71 6.60 17.97
N ARG A 5 -1.60 5.85 17.33
CA ARG A 5 -1.77 4.42 17.57
C ARG A 5 -1.21 3.62 16.41
N PHE A 6 -0.17 2.84 16.66
CA PHE A 6 0.56 2.08 15.65
C PHE A 6 0.54 0.59 15.91
N ALA A 7 0.80 -0.20 14.87
CA ALA A 7 1.08 -1.63 14.93
C ALA A 7 2.22 -1.95 13.95
N VAL A 8 2.94 -3.06 14.19
CA VAL A 8 3.95 -3.55 13.25
C VAL A 8 3.53 -4.93 12.78
N ALA A 9 3.55 -5.16 11.47
CA ALA A 9 3.02 -6.37 10.88
C ALA A 9 3.77 -6.77 9.60
N LEU A 10 3.62 -8.04 9.22
CA LEU A 10 3.93 -8.54 7.89
C LEU A 10 2.62 -8.60 7.09
N LEU A 11 2.50 -7.81 6.02
CA LEU A 11 1.34 -7.91 5.14
C LEU A 11 1.45 -9.18 4.28
N VAL A 12 0.33 -9.88 4.10
CA VAL A 12 0.27 -11.02 3.16
C VAL A 12 0.43 -10.46 1.74
N PRO A 13 1.36 -10.98 0.92
CA PRO A 13 1.54 -10.49 -0.44
C PRO A 13 0.45 -11.00 -1.40
N PRO A 14 0.10 -10.26 -2.47
CA PRO A 14 -0.67 -10.81 -3.59
C PRO A 14 0.08 -11.97 -4.28
N PRO A 15 -0.63 -12.98 -4.83
CA PRO A 15 -2.09 -13.09 -4.93
C PRO A 15 -2.78 -13.62 -3.67
N VAL A 16 -2.03 -14.21 -2.72
CA VAL A 16 -2.59 -14.88 -1.52
C VAL A 16 -3.38 -13.90 -0.65
N ALA A 17 -3.02 -12.63 -0.62
CA ALA A 17 -3.81 -11.58 0.05
C ALA A 17 -5.27 -11.56 -0.41
N THR A 18 -5.49 -11.63 -1.72
CA THR A 18 -6.83 -11.63 -2.33
C THR A 18 -7.61 -12.90 -1.99
N GLU A 19 -6.93 -14.05 -1.98
CA GLU A 19 -7.53 -15.32 -1.55
C GLU A 19 -8.00 -15.24 -0.10
N VAL A 20 -7.14 -14.76 0.80
CA VAL A 20 -7.45 -14.60 2.22
C VAL A 20 -8.58 -13.58 2.44
N GLU A 21 -8.63 -12.48 1.68
CA GLU A 21 -9.77 -11.56 1.71
C GLU A 21 -11.09 -12.23 1.29
N GLY A 22 -11.04 -13.12 0.30
CA GLY A 22 -12.16 -13.97 -0.09
C GLY A 22 -12.63 -14.86 1.08
N LEU A 23 -11.69 -15.50 1.78
CA LEU A 23 -11.97 -16.31 2.97
C LEU A 23 -12.58 -15.47 4.09
N ARG A 24 -11.99 -14.31 4.42
CA ARG A 24 -12.50 -13.36 5.43
C ARG A 24 -13.92 -12.93 5.12
N ARG A 25 -14.22 -12.66 3.84
CA ARG A 25 -15.58 -12.33 3.38
C ARG A 25 -16.54 -13.50 3.56
N ALA A 26 -16.15 -14.72 3.18
CA ALA A 26 -16.97 -15.92 3.32
C ALA A 26 -17.28 -16.25 4.79
N CYS A 27 -16.32 -16.00 5.69
CA CYS A 27 -16.47 -16.20 7.13
C CYS A 27 -17.13 -15.02 7.87
N GLY A 28 -17.55 -13.97 7.15
CA GLY A 28 -18.31 -12.85 7.70
C GLY A 28 -17.49 -11.89 8.58
N ASP A 29 -16.20 -11.73 8.33
CA ASP A 29 -15.34 -10.83 9.11
C ASP A 29 -15.78 -9.37 8.99
N ALA A 30 -16.12 -8.77 10.14
CA ALA A 30 -16.51 -7.36 10.26
C ALA A 30 -15.32 -6.41 10.07
N ASN A 31 -14.09 -6.91 10.19
CA ASN A 31 -12.87 -6.10 10.07
C ASN A 31 -12.24 -6.11 8.67
N ARG A 32 -12.88 -6.74 7.67
CA ARG A 32 -12.32 -6.84 6.31
C ARG A 32 -11.91 -5.51 5.70
N ALA A 33 -12.68 -4.45 5.98
CA ALA A 33 -12.44 -3.10 5.45
C ALA A 33 -11.45 -2.29 6.30
N ARG A 34 -11.05 -2.80 7.48
CA ARG A 34 -10.28 -2.04 8.46
C ARG A 34 -8.78 -2.27 8.36
N VAL A 35 -8.34 -3.43 7.87
CA VAL A 35 -6.93 -3.81 7.80
C VAL A 35 -6.75 -4.93 6.79
N ALA A 36 -5.70 -4.84 5.96
CA ALA A 36 -5.29 -5.89 5.04
C ALA A 36 -4.93 -7.19 5.79
N PRO A 37 -5.02 -8.38 5.18
CA PRO A 37 -4.53 -9.62 5.80
C PRO A 37 -3.05 -9.52 6.19
N HIS A 38 -2.72 -9.90 7.42
CA HIS A 38 -1.37 -9.70 7.96
C HIS A 38 -1.06 -10.67 9.10
N VAL A 39 0.24 -10.81 9.39
CA VAL A 39 0.77 -11.39 10.64
C VAL A 39 1.21 -10.23 11.54
N THR A 40 0.59 -10.09 12.70
CA THR A 40 0.97 -9.06 13.68
C THR A 40 2.30 -9.41 14.34
N LEU A 41 3.27 -8.49 14.34
CA LEU A 41 4.56 -8.63 15.07
C LEU A 41 4.53 -7.84 16.40
N ILE A 42 4.05 -6.59 16.34
CA ILE A 42 3.83 -5.73 17.50
C ILE A 42 2.35 -5.33 17.51
N PRO A 43 1.59 -5.67 18.56
CA PRO A 43 0.17 -5.35 18.64
C PRO A 43 -0.06 -3.84 18.74
N PRO A 44 -1.31 -3.36 18.48
CA PRO A 44 -1.68 -1.97 18.57
C PRO A 44 -1.20 -1.26 19.85
N ALA A 45 -0.35 -0.24 19.70
CA ALA A 45 0.22 0.52 20.79
C ALA A 45 0.13 2.03 20.55
N ASN A 46 -0.16 2.78 21.62
CA ASN A 46 -0.14 4.24 21.58
C ASN A 46 1.28 4.75 21.81
N LEU A 47 1.89 5.37 20.82
CA LEU A 47 3.19 6.04 20.92
C LEU A 47 3.00 7.54 21.12
N ARG A 48 3.91 8.19 21.85
CA ARG A 48 4.00 9.66 21.80
C ARG A 48 4.56 10.03 20.44
N GLU A 49 4.16 11.18 19.92
CA GLU A 49 4.64 11.66 18.62
C GLU A 49 6.18 11.73 18.55
N ASP A 50 6.83 12.22 19.60
CA ASP A 50 8.30 12.32 19.70
C ASP A 50 9.01 10.96 19.70
N ASP A 51 8.31 9.87 20.06
CA ASP A 51 8.87 8.52 20.10
C ASP A 51 8.75 7.80 18.74
N VAL A 52 8.00 8.36 17.78
CA VAL A 52 7.74 7.73 16.48
C VAL A 52 9.04 7.52 15.69
N PRO A 53 9.95 8.52 15.54
CA PRO A 53 11.21 8.30 14.83
C PRO A 53 12.06 7.18 15.42
N ALA A 54 12.13 7.08 16.75
CA ALA A 54 12.86 6.03 17.44
C ALA A 54 12.21 4.65 17.23
N ALA A 55 10.88 4.56 17.21
CA ALA A 55 10.16 3.33 16.89
C ALA A 55 10.43 2.87 15.44
N LEU A 56 10.41 3.79 14.46
CA LEU A 56 10.73 3.48 13.07
C LEU A 56 12.19 3.01 12.91
N ALA A 57 13.13 3.60 13.67
CA ALA A 57 14.51 3.16 13.68
C ALA A 57 14.66 1.71 14.19
N VAL A 58 13.91 1.30 15.22
CA VAL A 58 13.88 -0.09 15.69
C VAL A 58 13.39 -1.02 14.58
N VAL A 59 12.32 -0.65 13.85
CA VAL A 59 11.80 -1.47 12.75
C VAL A 59 12.84 -1.64 11.63
N ARG A 60 13.47 -0.54 11.21
CA ARG A 60 14.55 -0.58 10.19
C ARG A 60 15.72 -1.46 10.64
N ALA A 61 16.19 -1.27 11.87
CA ALA A 61 17.32 -2.04 12.42
C ALA A 61 16.99 -3.53 12.57
N ALA A 62 15.77 -3.87 12.98
CA ALA A 62 15.33 -5.25 13.07
C ALA A 62 15.21 -5.89 11.68
N ALA A 63 14.53 -5.25 10.73
CA ALA A 63 14.32 -5.77 9.38
C ALA A 63 15.65 -6.02 8.63
N ALA A 64 16.62 -5.11 8.77
CA ALA A 64 17.93 -5.21 8.13
C ALA A 64 18.74 -6.47 8.50
N ARG A 65 18.39 -7.18 9.58
CA ARG A 65 19.09 -8.38 10.06
C ARG A 65 18.62 -9.67 9.40
N PHE A 66 17.52 -9.63 8.67
CA PHE A 66 16.87 -10.82 8.14
C PHE A 66 16.70 -10.74 6.63
N GLU A 67 16.80 -11.90 5.98
CA GLU A 67 16.42 -12.09 4.58
C GLU A 67 14.88 -12.17 4.43
N PRO A 68 14.33 -12.02 3.20
CA PRO A 68 12.92 -12.26 2.95
C PRO A 68 12.44 -13.61 3.49
N LEU A 69 11.33 -13.59 4.22
CA LEU A 69 10.82 -14.74 4.97
C LEU A 69 9.92 -15.60 4.08
N SER A 70 10.27 -16.88 3.93
CA SER A 70 9.42 -17.89 3.28
C SER A 70 8.50 -18.55 4.32
N LEU A 71 7.21 -18.24 4.27
CA LEU A 71 6.21 -18.69 5.25
C LEU A 71 5.11 -19.51 4.56
N THR A 72 4.54 -20.45 5.28
CA THR A 72 3.35 -21.20 4.85
C THR A 72 2.16 -20.80 5.72
N LEU A 73 1.06 -20.36 5.10
CA LEU A 73 -0.19 -20.03 5.76
C LEU A 73 -1.15 -21.23 5.73
N GLY A 74 -1.75 -21.56 6.87
CA GLY A 74 -2.66 -22.67 7.04
C GLY A 74 -2.04 -23.85 7.82
N PRO A 75 -2.84 -24.80 8.33
CA PRO A 75 -4.31 -24.88 8.21
C PRO A 75 -5.03 -23.78 8.98
N ALA A 76 -6.33 -23.64 8.74
CA ALA A 76 -7.17 -22.86 9.64
C ALA A 76 -7.25 -23.52 11.02
N THR A 77 -7.20 -22.71 12.06
CA THR A 77 -7.28 -23.14 13.46
C THR A 77 -7.81 -21.99 14.33
N THR A 78 -7.87 -22.20 15.64
CA THR A 78 -8.26 -21.23 16.65
C THR A 78 -7.27 -21.28 17.82
N PHE A 79 -7.35 -20.30 18.72
CA PHE A 79 -6.50 -20.30 19.91
C PHE A 79 -6.94 -21.40 20.88
N GLY A 80 -5.98 -21.94 21.64
CA GLY A 80 -6.24 -22.92 22.69
C GLY A 80 -6.97 -22.34 23.90
N ASP A 81 -7.02 -23.12 24.99
CA ASP A 81 -7.85 -22.80 26.17
C ASP A 81 -7.48 -21.46 26.85
N ASP A 82 -6.23 -21.02 26.74
CA ASP A 82 -5.76 -19.74 27.28
C ASP A 82 -6.02 -18.54 26.34
N GLY A 83 -6.68 -18.75 25.20
CA GLY A 83 -6.91 -17.75 24.18
C GLY A 83 -8.38 -17.59 23.75
N ASN A 84 -8.62 -16.67 22.81
CA ASN A 84 -9.98 -16.41 22.34
C ASN A 84 -10.42 -17.44 21.28
N ARG A 85 -11.18 -18.45 21.71
CA ARG A 85 -11.71 -19.51 20.83
C ARG A 85 -12.70 -19.04 19.76
N ASN A 86 -13.14 -17.77 19.79
CA ASN A 86 -14.00 -17.18 18.76
C ASN A 86 -13.23 -16.63 17.55
N VAL A 87 -11.89 -16.72 17.56
CA VAL A 87 -11.04 -16.27 16.46
C VAL A 87 -10.73 -17.45 15.54
N LEU A 88 -11.09 -17.32 14.26
CA LEU A 88 -10.63 -18.22 13.20
C LEU A 88 -9.42 -17.57 12.53
N TYR A 89 -8.30 -18.29 12.43
CA TYR A 89 -7.09 -17.79 11.78
C TYR A 89 -6.36 -18.89 11.01
N LEU A 90 -5.50 -18.50 10.07
CA LEU A 90 -4.53 -19.39 9.42
C LEU A 90 -3.27 -19.46 10.28
N ALA A 91 -2.86 -20.67 10.65
CA ALA A 91 -1.57 -20.89 11.30
C ALA A 91 -0.44 -20.41 10.38
N VAL A 92 0.65 -19.91 10.96
CA VAL A 92 1.85 -19.53 10.21
C VAL A 92 2.95 -20.53 10.51
N GLY A 93 3.51 -21.11 9.46
CA GLY A 93 4.60 -22.07 9.53
C GLY A 93 5.59 -21.91 8.39
N GLY A 94 6.21 -23.01 7.98
CA GLY A 94 7.20 -23.04 6.90
C GLY A 94 8.63 -22.74 7.37
N PRO A 95 9.60 -22.76 6.43
CA PRO A 95 11.04 -22.65 6.75
C PRO A 95 11.43 -21.33 7.43
N GLY A 96 10.70 -20.24 7.17
CA GLY A 96 10.96 -18.93 7.74
C GLY A 96 10.42 -18.72 9.16
N LEU A 97 9.71 -19.70 9.74
CA LEU A 97 9.10 -19.54 11.07
C LEU A 97 10.12 -19.21 12.18
N PRO A 98 11.30 -19.85 12.28
CA PRO A 98 12.29 -19.48 13.30
C PRO A 98 12.75 -18.02 13.18
N ALA A 99 13.06 -17.59 11.95
CA ALA A 99 13.47 -16.22 11.67
C ALA A 99 12.34 -15.20 11.95
N LEU A 100 11.07 -15.57 11.74
CA LEU A 100 9.92 -14.76 12.12
C LEU A 100 9.87 -14.52 13.64
N HIS A 101 10.13 -15.56 14.44
CA HIS A 101 10.18 -15.44 15.90
C HIS A 101 11.34 -14.54 16.35
N GLU A 102 12.52 -14.70 15.75
CA GLU A 102 13.68 -13.84 16.04
C GLU A 102 13.44 -12.38 15.64
N LEU A 103 12.79 -12.15 14.49
CA LEU A 103 12.39 -10.82 14.04
C LEU A 103 11.41 -10.18 15.02
N GLN A 104 10.39 -10.93 15.46
CA GLN A 104 9.43 -10.44 16.45
C GLN A 104 10.14 -10.05 17.75
N ALA A 105 11.06 -10.89 18.26
CA ALA A 105 11.83 -10.59 19.45
C ALA A 105 12.72 -9.34 19.28
N ALA A 106 13.36 -9.18 18.11
CA ALA A 106 14.18 -8.01 17.80
C ALA A 106 13.38 -6.69 17.73
N LEU A 107 12.08 -6.76 17.42
CA LEU A 107 11.18 -5.60 17.40
C LEU A 107 10.69 -5.20 18.80
N VAL A 108 10.77 -6.08 19.80
CA VAL A 108 10.42 -5.77 21.19
C VAL A 108 11.58 -5.01 21.84
N ALA A 109 11.77 -3.75 21.42
CA ALA A 109 12.83 -2.88 21.91
C ALA A 109 12.40 -1.42 21.95
N GLY A 110 12.96 -0.67 22.90
CA GLY A 110 12.78 0.79 22.99
C GLY A 110 11.30 1.20 23.05
N PRO A 111 10.84 2.17 22.22
CA PRO A 111 9.44 2.61 22.24
C PRO A 111 8.40 1.53 21.92
N LEU A 112 8.82 0.41 21.31
CA LEU A 112 7.94 -0.72 20.97
C LEU A 112 7.88 -1.79 22.07
N GLU A 113 8.73 -1.71 23.10
CA GLU A 113 8.76 -2.68 24.19
C GLU A 113 7.45 -2.64 25.00
N ARG A 114 6.86 -3.81 25.25
CA ARG A 114 5.62 -3.94 26.02
C ARG A 114 5.69 -5.15 26.94
N PRO A 115 4.98 -5.13 28.08
CA PRO A 115 4.75 -6.33 28.86
C PRO A 115 4.11 -7.41 27.97
N PRO A 116 4.59 -8.67 28.03
CA PRO A 116 4.01 -9.75 27.25
C PRO A 116 2.55 -9.94 27.66
N GLN A 117 1.65 -9.96 26.67
CA GLN A 117 0.22 -10.21 26.90
C GLN A 117 -0.07 -11.71 27.07
N HIS A 118 0.79 -12.57 26.53
CA HIS A 118 0.67 -14.02 26.53
C HIS A 118 2.03 -14.66 26.80
N ALA A 119 2.02 -15.92 27.24
CA ALA A 119 3.24 -16.68 27.55
C ALA A 119 4.15 -16.89 26.34
N SER A 120 3.58 -16.92 25.12
CA SER A 120 4.34 -17.00 23.88
C SER A 120 3.66 -16.22 22.76
N TYR A 121 4.47 -15.79 21.80
CA TYR A 121 4.02 -15.20 20.55
C TYR A 121 3.53 -16.31 19.61
N VAL A 122 2.31 -16.18 19.10
CA VAL A 122 1.71 -17.11 18.14
C VAL A 122 1.51 -16.37 16.81
N PRO A 123 2.34 -16.58 15.78
CA PRO A 123 2.14 -15.96 14.48
C PRO A 123 0.92 -16.56 13.79
N HIS A 124 0.03 -15.70 13.31
CA HIS A 124 -1.22 -16.09 12.68
C HIS A 124 -1.72 -15.01 11.71
N VAL A 125 -2.50 -15.43 10.70
CA VAL A 125 -3.27 -14.51 9.85
C VAL A 125 -4.75 -14.66 10.20
N THR A 126 -5.34 -13.62 10.77
CA THR A 126 -6.74 -13.68 11.21
C THR A 126 -7.70 -13.75 10.01
N ILE A 127 -8.61 -14.73 10.03
CA ILE A 127 -9.75 -14.81 9.09
C ILE A 127 -10.97 -14.12 9.67
N SER A 128 -11.30 -14.34 10.94
CA SER A 128 -12.45 -13.71 11.60
C SER A 128 -12.23 -13.63 13.11
N ILE A 129 -12.44 -12.46 13.72
CA ILE A 129 -12.22 -12.25 15.16
C ILE A 129 -13.43 -12.61 16.03
N ALA A 130 -14.60 -12.81 15.41
CA ALA A 130 -15.87 -12.97 16.10
C ALA A 130 -16.79 -13.92 15.31
N ALA A 131 -16.25 -15.05 14.87
CA ALA A 131 -17.01 -16.03 14.09
C ALA A 131 -18.09 -16.71 14.96
N GLY A 132 -17.81 -16.90 16.26
CA GLY A 132 -18.59 -17.75 17.15
C GLY A 132 -18.23 -19.23 16.96
N PRO A 133 -18.42 -20.09 17.98
CA PRO A 133 -17.84 -21.42 18.04
C PRO A 133 -18.23 -22.32 16.85
N GLU A 134 -19.51 -22.35 16.47
CA GLU A 134 -19.98 -23.17 15.34
C GLU A 134 -19.33 -22.78 14.00
N ARG A 135 -19.13 -21.47 13.76
CA ARG A 135 -18.47 -21.00 12.54
C ARG A 135 -16.97 -21.21 12.57
N VAL A 136 -16.35 -21.17 13.76
CA VAL A 136 -14.94 -21.53 13.93
C VAL A 136 -14.76 -23.00 13.56
N ASP A 137 -15.56 -23.90 14.12
CA ASP A 137 -15.47 -25.34 13.84
C ASP A 137 -15.71 -25.64 12.35
N ALA A 138 -16.73 -25.03 11.74
CA ALA A 138 -17.00 -25.17 10.32
C ALA A 138 -15.86 -24.61 9.45
N GLY A 139 -15.27 -23.47 9.84
CA GLY A 139 -14.14 -22.87 9.15
C GLY A 139 -12.87 -23.71 9.23
N ILE A 140 -12.59 -24.31 10.39
CA ILE A 140 -11.48 -25.26 10.57
C ILE A 140 -11.68 -26.48 9.68
N ALA A 141 -12.88 -27.07 9.66
CA ALA A 141 -13.18 -28.22 8.82
C ALA A 141 -13.06 -27.89 7.32
N ALA A 142 -13.60 -26.75 6.89
CA ALA A 142 -13.60 -26.34 5.48
C ALA A 142 -12.21 -25.98 4.95
N LEU A 143 -11.31 -25.51 5.82
CA LEU A 143 -9.97 -25.04 5.46
C LEU A 143 -8.86 -25.93 6.05
N ALA A 144 -9.17 -27.18 6.37
CA ALA A 144 -8.21 -28.13 6.94
C ALA A 144 -7.00 -28.37 6.03
N ASP A 145 -7.24 -28.42 4.71
CA ASP A 145 -6.19 -28.66 3.70
C ASP A 145 -5.67 -27.37 3.05
N TYR A 146 -6.19 -26.20 3.42
CA TYR A 146 -5.74 -24.94 2.85
C TYR A 146 -4.28 -24.69 3.24
N ARG A 147 -3.41 -24.55 2.24
CA ARG A 147 -2.01 -24.13 2.40
C ARG A 147 -1.68 -23.11 1.33
N ALA A 148 -1.03 -22.02 1.72
CA ALA A 148 -0.53 -21.02 0.78
C ALA A 148 0.87 -20.58 1.20
N ASP A 149 1.84 -20.76 0.31
CA ASP A 149 3.21 -20.30 0.53
C ASP A 149 3.35 -18.85 0.10
N VAL A 150 4.02 -18.05 0.93
CA VAL A 150 4.26 -16.64 0.71
C VAL A 150 5.71 -16.29 1.02
N VAL A 151 6.26 -15.35 0.25
CA VAL A 151 7.53 -14.71 0.55
C VAL A 151 7.27 -13.28 0.97
N VAL A 152 7.59 -12.95 2.22
CA VAL A 152 7.44 -11.60 2.75
C VAL A 152 8.79 -10.89 2.69
N GLY A 153 8.84 -9.77 1.97
CA GLY A 153 10.05 -8.97 1.79
C GLY A 153 10.12 -7.70 2.62
N HIS A 154 9.07 -7.33 3.37
CA HIS A 154 9.02 -6.06 4.11
C HIS A 154 8.34 -6.22 5.46
N VAL A 155 8.81 -5.45 6.45
CA VAL A 155 8.12 -5.20 7.72
C VAL A 155 7.38 -3.88 7.61
N THR A 156 6.07 -3.88 7.86
CA THR A 156 5.21 -2.70 7.69
C THR A 156 4.80 -2.11 9.03
N VAL A 157 4.87 -0.79 9.14
CA VAL A 157 4.30 -0.01 10.24
C VAL A 157 2.94 0.51 9.80
N LEU A 158 1.91 0.15 10.56
CA LEU A 158 0.53 0.55 10.34
C LEU A 158 0.14 1.62 11.37
N GLU A 159 -0.60 2.64 10.95
CA GLU A 159 -1.23 3.60 11.83
C GLU A 159 -2.75 3.46 11.81
N ASN A 160 -3.37 3.55 12.98
CA ASN A 160 -4.80 3.60 13.14
C ASN A 160 -5.31 5.04 12.94
N VAL A 161 -5.85 5.32 11.76
CA VAL A 161 -6.36 6.63 11.36
C VAL A 161 -7.87 6.59 11.17
N ARG A 162 -8.55 7.72 11.33
CA ARG A 162 -9.97 7.85 10.98
C ARG A 162 -10.11 7.82 9.46
N ASP A 163 -11.02 7.00 8.98
CA ASP A 163 -11.49 7.02 7.60
C ASP A 163 -12.83 7.74 7.56
N ASP A 164 -12.87 8.91 6.92
CA ASP A 164 -14.07 9.77 6.88
C ASP A 164 -15.13 9.21 5.93
N GLU A 165 -14.76 8.44 4.91
CA GLU A 165 -15.71 7.82 3.98
C GLU A 165 -16.41 6.62 4.63
N LEU A 166 -15.67 5.85 5.43
CA LEU A 166 -16.18 4.66 6.08
C LEU A 166 -16.75 4.92 7.49
N ASP A 167 -16.61 6.15 7.99
CA ASP A 167 -17.00 6.60 9.33
C ASP A 167 -16.42 5.74 10.47
N HIS A 168 -15.20 5.19 10.29
CA HIS A 168 -14.54 4.38 11.31
C HIS A 168 -13.02 4.39 11.18
N HIS A 169 -12.32 3.93 12.23
CA HIS A 169 -10.86 3.82 12.18
C HIS A 169 -10.39 2.61 11.38
N VAL A 170 -9.40 2.85 10.51
CA VAL A 170 -8.72 1.86 9.66
C VAL A 170 -7.22 1.89 9.94
N TRP A 171 -6.54 0.80 9.59
CA TRP A 171 -5.09 0.66 9.70
C TRP A 171 -4.45 0.86 8.33
N ARG A 172 -3.67 1.95 8.18
CA ARG A 172 -2.99 2.28 6.93
C ARG A 172 -1.48 2.12 7.09
N PRO A 173 -0.76 1.57 6.09
CA PRO A 173 0.70 1.62 6.05
C PRO A 173 1.18 3.07 6.09
N VAL A 174 2.15 3.36 6.95
CA VAL A 174 2.78 4.68 7.08
C VAL A 174 4.29 4.64 6.91
N ALA A 175 4.90 3.47 7.05
CA ALA A 175 6.30 3.21 6.78
C ALA A 175 6.50 1.70 6.57
N ASP A 176 7.61 1.33 5.93
CA ASP A 176 8.04 -0.04 5.80
C ASP A 176 9.57 -0.13 5.81
N ALA A 177 10.09 -1.33 6.07
CA ALA A 177 11.51 -1.63 5.99
C ALA A 177 11.71 -2.98 5.27
N GLY A 178 12.51 -2.99 4.22
CA GLY A 178 12.86 -4.20 3.48
C GLY A 178 13.66 -5.21 4.32
N LEU A 179 13.30 -6.48 4.17
CA LEU A 179 14.08 -7.66 4.54
C LEU A 179 15.03 -7.97 3.38
N GLY A 180 16.27 -8.37 3.64
CA GLY A 180 17.29 -8.60 2.61
C GLY A 180 18.36 -7.51 2.52
N GLY A 181 18.45 -6.67 3.55
CA GLY A 181 19.72 -6.04 3.89
C GLY A 181 19.80 -4.54 3.73
N ARG A 182 20.58 -3.98 4.65
CA ARG A 182 21.11 -2.63 4.71
C ARG A 182 22.40 -2.61 3.91
N ALA A 183 22.49 -1.83 2.83
CA ALA A 183 23.76 -1.65 2.14
C ALA A 183 24.52 -0.47 2.76
N VAL A 184 25.66 -0.75 3.42
CA VAL A 184 26.59 0.30 3.87
C VAL A 184 27.61 0.53 2.77
N VAL A 185 27.59 1.71 2.17
CA VAL A 185 28.49 2.13 1.10
C VAL A 185 29.31 3.34 1.54
N GLY A 186 30.57 3.42 1.11
CA GLY A 186 31.45 4.54 1.42
C GLY A 186 32.94 4.14 1.46
N ARG A 187 33.83 5.11 1.20
CA ARG A 187 35.27 5.00 1.44
C ARG A 187 35.70 6.20 2.27
N GLY A 188 36.67 6.01 3.17
CA GLY A 188 37.29 7.12 3.92
C GLY A 188 36.54 7.60 5.17
N GLY A 189 35.80 6.73 5.85
CA GLY A 189 35.19 7.02 7.16
C GLY A 189 33.83 7.73 7.13
N LEU A 190 33.25 7.94 5.94
CA LEU A 190 31.87 8.41 5.77
C LEU A 190 31.01 7.22 5.33
N GLU A 191 30.45 6.51 6.30
CA GLU A 191 29.53 5.41 6.04
C GLU A 191 28.15 5.96 5.64
N LEU A 192 27.61 5.46 4.53
CA LEU A 192 26.25 5.74 4.07
C LEU A 192 25.43 4.47 4.12
N GLU A 193 24.31 4.54 4.81
CA GLU A 193 23.32 3.46 4.90
C GLU A 193 22.23 3.63 3.84
N LEU A 194 22.04 2.61 3.00
CA LEU A 194 20.94 2.55 2.04
C LEU A 194 19.90 1.52 2.48
N THR A 195 18.65 1.96 2.56
CA THR A 195 17.48 1.13 2.88
C THR A 195 16.47 1.26 1.74
N VAL A 196 15.81 0.15 1.38
CA VAL A 196 14.72 0.13 0.40
C VAL A 196 13.38 0.11 1.14
N SER A 197 12.51 1.07 0.81
CA SER A 197 11.13 1.13 1.27
C SER A 197 10.19 1.42 0.10
N ALA A 198 8.93 0.99 0.20
CA ALA A 198 7.92 1.26 -0.82
C ALA A 198 7.51 2.74 -0.84
N THR A 199 7.56 3.39 0.33
CA THR A 199 7.29 4.83 0.49
C THR A 199 8.28 5.47 1.47
N PRO A 200 8.56 6.79 1.38
CA PRO A 200 9.30 7.48 2.41
C PRO A 200 8.58 7.40 3.76
N GLY A 201 9.31 7.08 4.84
CA GLY A 201 8.78 7.17 6.20
C GLY A 201 8.47 8.63 6.59
N PRO A 202 7.65 8.87 7.64
CA PRO A 202 7.27 10.22 8.05
C PRO A 202 8.44 11.14 8.39
N ASP A 203 9.52 10.59 8.97
CA ASP A 203 10.76 11.30 9.26
C ASP A 203 11.48 11.76 7.98
N VAL A 204 11.57 10.87 7.00
CA VAL A 204 12.20 11.16 5.70
C VAL A 204 11.36 12.14 4.89
N ALA A 205 10.03 11.98 4.86
CA ALA A 205 9.13 12.90 4.17
C ALA A 205 9.21 14.31 4.75
N ALA A 206 9.17 14.45 6.09
CA ALA A 206 9.26 15.73 6.77
C ALA A 206 10.62 16.42 6.55
N TRP A 207 11.70 15.65 6.45
CA TRP A 207 13.02 16.17 6.07
C TRP A 207 13.08 16.57 4.60
N ALA A 208 12.57 15.74 3.68
CA ALA A 208 12.71 15.94 2.24
C ALA A 208 11.86 17.09 1.70
N GLU A 209 10.63 17.27 2.20
CA GLU A 209 9.67 18.28 1.71
C GLU A 209 10.27 19.70 1.59
N PRO A 210 10.85 20.32 2.65
CA PRO A 210 11.42 21.66 2.51
C PRO A 210 12.65 21.71 1.58
N HIS A 211 13.35 20.59 1.39
CA HIS A 211 14.50 20.52 0.48
C HIS A 211 14.05 20.45 -0.98
N TRP A 212 12.97 19.72 -1.28
CA TRP A 212 12.35 19.72 -2.61
C TRP A 212 11.78 21.08 -2.96
N VAL A 213 11.06 21.73 -2.03
CA VAL A 213 10.54 23.09 -2.20
C VAL A 213 11.66 24.08 -2.54
N ARG A 214 12.81 23.96 -1.86
CA ARG A 214 13.97 24.80 -2.13
C ARG A 214 14.57 24.51 -3.50
N ALA A 215 14.72 23.24 -3.87
CA ALA A 215 15.24 22.85 -5.18
C ALA A 215 14.35 23.36 -6.32
N ASP A 216 13.02 23.24 -6.18
CA ASP A 216 12.06 23.76 -7.16
C ASP A 216 12.16 25.29 -7.30
N LEU A 217 12.32 26.02 -6.19
CA LEU A 217 12.57 27.47 -6.24
C LEU A 217 13.88 27.82 -6.97
N GLU A 218 14.94 27.06 -6.73
CA GLU A 218 16.25 27.28 -7.34
C GLU A 218 16.25 26.96 -8.84
N ASP A 219 15.61 25.86 -9.24
CA ASP A 219 15.62 25.36 -10.62
C ASP A 219 14.51 25.96 -11.51
N LEU A 220 13.30 26.13 -10.96
CA LEU A 220 12.11 26.55 -11.71
C LEU A 220 11.68 27.99 -11.41
N GLY A 221 12.14 28.56 -10.29
CA GLY A 221 11.77 29.91 -9.86
C GLY A 221 10.39 30.03 -9.22
N PHE A 222 9.68 28.91 -9.02
CA PHE A 222 8.38 28.86 -8.38
C PHE A 222 8.19 27.55 -7.62
N VAL A 223 7.22 27.53 -6.70
CA VAL A 223 6.72 26.32 -6.05
C VAL A 223 5.26 26.17 -6.45
N SER A 224 4.91 24.98 -6.91
CA SER A 224 3.51 24.64 -7.18
C SER A 224 3.22 23.26 -6.60
N PRO A 225 2.15 23.10 -5.80
CA PRO A 225 1.79 21.80 -5.29
C PRO A 225 1.37 20.87 -6.43
N HIS A 226 1.68 19.58 -6.29
CA HIS A 226 1.03 18.54 -7.08
C HIS A 226 -0.36 18.29 -6.51
N GLU A 227 -1.40 18.71 -7.23
CA GLU A 227 -2.78 18.52 -6.79
C GLU A 227 -3.43 17.35 -7.52
N PRO A 228 -3.90 16.30 -6.81
CA PRO A 228 -4.65 15.22 -7.43
C PRO A 228 -5.89 15.71 -8.17
N LEU A 229 -6.19 15.09 -9.30
CA LEU A 229 -7.39 15.34 -10.10
C LEU A 229 -7.99 14.01 -10.54
N VAL A 230 -9.19 13.72 -10.05
CA VAL A 230 -9.93 12.50 -10.40
C VAL A 230 -11.32 12.87 -10.85
N VAL A 231 -11.76 12.29 -11.96
CA VAL A 231 -13.15 12.36 -12.42
C VAL A 231 -13.69 10.95 -12.54
N THR A 232 -14.77 10.66 -11.82
CA THR A 232 -15.45 9.36 -11.86
C THR A 232 -16.79 9.47 -12.59
N ALA A 233 -17.02 8.60 -13.57
CA ALA A 233 -18.31 8.40 -14.19
C ALA A 233 -19.08 7.31 -13.43
N ARG A 234 -20.31 7.62 -13.02
CA ARG A 234 -21.22 6.66 -12.37
C ARG A 234 -22.52 6.54 -13.15
N ARG A 235 -23.08 5.33 -13.20
CA ARG A 235 -24.43 5.02 -13.68
C ARG A 235 -25.18 4.31 -12.56
N ASP A 236 -26.35 4.82 -12.20
CA ASP A 236 -27.15 4.30 -11.08
C ASP A 236 -26.34 4.13 -9.78
N GLY A 237 -25.46 5.10 -9.50
CA GLY A 237 -24.57 5.11 -8.34
C GLY A 237 -23.34 4.20 -8.45
N ARG A 238 -23.24 3.34 -9.48
CA ARG A 238 -22.10 2.43 -9.68
C ARG A 238 -21.03 3.05 -10.59
N PRO A 239 -19.74 2.95 -10.26
CA PRO A 239 -18.66 3.40 -11.15
C PRO A 239 -18.66 2.63 -12.48
N VAL A 240 -18.61 3.35 -13.58
CA VAL A 240 -18.51 2.79 -14.96
C VAL A 240 -17.31 3.32 -15.73
N GLY A 241 -16.59 4.30 -15.17
CA GLY A 241 -15.32 4.77 -15.70
C GLY A 241 -14.67 5.80 -14.78
N VAL A 242 -13.38 6.02 -14.98
CA VAL A 242 -12.58 6.97 -14.20
C VAL A 242 -11.44 7.52 -15.05
N VAL A 243 -11.10 8.79 -14.85
CA VAL A 243 -9.81 9.35 -15.25
C VAL A 243 -9.13 9.89 -14.00
N GLU A 244 -7.85 9.55 -13.86
CA GLU A 244 -7.01 9.89 -12.70
C GLU A 244 -5.75 10.60 -13.19
N GLY A 245 -5.29 11.55 -12.40
CA GLY A 245 -4.16 12.38 -12.74
C GLY A 245 -3.88 13.43 -11.68
N SER A 246 -3.16 14.46 -12.08
CA SER A 246 -2.81 15.59 -11.24
C SER A 246 -2.65 16.86 -12.05
N SER A 247 -2.62 18.00 -11.38
CA SER A 247 -2.13 19.27 -11.92
C SER A 247 -0.86 19.67 -11.18
N TRP A 248 0.08 20.24 -11.92
CA TRP A 248 1.31 20.84 -11.39
C TRP A 248 1.67 22.06 -12.23
N ALA A 249 1.75 23.22 -11.58
CA ALA A 249 1.85 24.50 -12.26
C ALA A 249 0.83 24.63 -13.41
N ASP A 250 1.30 24.79 -14.64
CA ASP A 250 0.47 24.95 -15.83
C ASP A 250 0.21 23.63 -16.60
N LEU A 251 0.57 22.48 -16.02
CA LEU A 251 0.44 21.16 -16.65
C LEU A 251 -0.56 20.27 -15.90
N GLY A 252 -1.56 19.76 -16.63
CA GLY A 252 -2.37 18.62 -16.18
C GLY A 252 -1.80 17.29 -16.68
N TRP A 253 -1.46 16.38 -15.77
CA TRP A 253 -1.00 15.03 -16.11
C TRP A 253 -2.14 14.02 -16.01
N VAL A 254 -2.49 13.36 -17.11
CA VAL A 254 -3.42 12.21 -17.08
C VAL A 254 -2.60 10.94 -16.84
N ALA A 255 -2.75 10.37 -15.65
CA ALA A 255 -2.03 9.16 -15.25
C ALA A 255 -2.75 7.88 -15.71
N GLY A 256 -4.08 7.88 -15.73
CA GLY A 256 -4.88 6.73 -16.11
C GLY A 256 -6.27 7.10 -16.60
N LEU A 257 -6.79 6.32 -17.55
CA LEU A 257 -8.19 6.37 -18.00
C LEU A 257 -8.71 4.94 -18.14
N MET A 258 -9.83 4.65 -17.49
CA MET A 258 -10.49 3.36 -17.56
C MET A 258 -11.98 3.53 -17.80
N VAL A 259 -12.53 2.70 -18.68
CA VAL A 259 -13.99 2.53 -18.85
C VAL A 259 -14.28 1.04 -18.77
N ASP A 260 -15.30 0.70 -17.98
CA ASP A 260 -15.82 -0.67 -17.89
C ASP A 260 -16.07 -1.22 -19.29
N GLY A 261 -15.59 -2.45 -19.56
CA GLY A 261 -15.73 -3.13 -20.83
C GLY A 261 -17.17 -3.16 -21.34
N ALA A 262 -18.16 -3.33 -20.46
CA ALA A 262 -19.57 -3.38 -20.80
C ALA A 262 -20.14 -2.03 -21.28
N HIS A 263 -19.45 -0.93 -20.99
CA HIS A 263 -19.88 0.44 -21.28
C HIS A 263 -18.96 1.17 -22.26
N ARG A 264 -18.07 0.45 -22.94
CA ARG A 264 -17.20 1.02 -24.00
C ARG A 264 -18.03 1.34 -25.23
N GLY A 265 -17.58 2.34 -26.00
CA GLY A 265 -18.29 2.82 -27.20
C GLY A 265 -19.44 3.78 -26.91
N GLU A 266 -19.84 3.97 -25.65
CA GLU A 266 -20.90 4.91 -25.24
C GLU A 266 -20.42 6.37 -25.06
N GLY A 267 -19.15 6.67 -25.38
CA GLY A 267 -18.59 8.02 -25.25
C GLY A 267 -18.13 8.42 -23.84
N ILE A 268 -18.21 7.53 -22.84
CA ILE A 268 -17.83 7.81 -21.43
C ILE A 268 -16.39 8.35 -21.33
N GLY A 269 -15.42 7.74 -22.01
CA GLY A 269 -14.02 8.18 -21.99
C GLY A 269 -13.84 9.62 -22.49
N ARG A 270 -14.62 10.03 -23.50
CA ARG A 270 -14.61 11.41 -24.02
C ARG A 270 -15.12 12.40 -22.97
N HIS A 271 -16.22 12.07 -22.30
CA HIS A 271 -16.78 12.91 -21.24
C HIS A 271 -15.86 13.03 -20.02
N LEU A 272 -15.22 11.93 -19.63
CA LEU A 272 -14.22 11.91 -18.56
C LEU A 272 -13.07 12.87 -18.87
N LEU A 273 -12.46 12.75 -20.07
CA LEU A 273 -11.37 13.64 -20.48
C LEU A 273 -11.81 15.09 -20.63
N ALA A 274 -13.00 15.35 -21.16
CA ALA A 274 -13.52 16.72 -21.27
C ALA A 274 -13.72 17.37 -19.90
N ARG A 275 -14.21 16.61 -18.91
CA ARG A 275 -14.36 17.12 -17.53
C ARG A 275 -13.00 17.31 -16.85
N PHE A 276 -12.06 16.39 -17.04
CA PHE A 276 -10.68 16.52 -16.56
C PHE A 276 -10.02 17.79 -17.12
N GLU A 277 -10.15 18.01 -18.43
CA GLU A 277 -9.67 19.20 -19.12
C GLU A 277 -10.29 20.49 -18.57
N ALA A 278 -11.61 20.52 -18.34
CA ALA A 278 -12.27 21.68 -17.76
C ALA A 278 -11.76 21.99 -16.34
N GLU A 279 -11.52 20.97 -15.54
CA GLU A 279 -10.98 21.13 -14.18
C GLU A 279 -9.51 21.57 -14.19
N ALA A 280 -8.69 21.02 -15.10
CA ALA A 280 -7.32 21.46 -15.29
C ALA A 280 -7.24 22.94 -15.71
N ARG A 281 -8.12 23.39 -16.63
CA ARG A 281 -8.22 24.83 -16.97
C ARG A 281 -8.58 25.68 -15.76
N ALA A 282 -9.52 25.23 -14.92
CA ALA A 282 -9.91 25.95 -13.71
C ALA A 282 -8.75 26.08 -12.71
N ARG A 283 -7.80 25.13 -12.72
CA ARG A 283 -6.56 25.16 -11.93
C ARG A 283 -5.41 25.92 -12.60
N GLY A 284 -5.66 26.57 -13.73
CA GLY A 284 -4.65 27.37 -14.44
C GLY A 284 -3.75 26.59 -15.39
N CYS A 285 -4.05 25.32 -15.67
CA CYS A 285 -3.28 24.55 -16.64
C CYS A 285 -3.49 25.08 -18.08
N THR A 286 -2.40 25.17 -18.83
CA THR A 286 -2.36 25.57 -20.25
C THR A 286 -2.20 24.36 -21.17
N SER A 287 -1.81 23.21 -20.62
CA SER A 287 -1.66 21.97 -21.37
C SER A 287 -1.98 20.75 -20.52
N LEU A 288 -2.31 19.66 -21.21
CA LEU A 288 -2.37 18.32 -20.65
C LEU A 288 -1.30 17.45 -21.28
N ALA A 289 -0.75 16.51 -20.52
CA ALA A 289 0.12 15.46 -21.03
C ALA A 289 -0.28 14.09 -20.51
N LEU A 290 0.02 13.06 -21.28
CA LEU A 290 -0.19 11.67 -20.89
C LEU A 290 0.81 10.75 -21.56
N ARG A 291 0.89 9.53 -21.04
CA ARG A 291 1.66 8.45 -21.64
C ARG A 291 0.80 7.19 -21.77
N THR A 292 0.89 6.51 -22.91
CA THR A 292 0.17 5.26 -23.15
C THR A 292 0.99 4.30 -24.00
N LYS A 293 0.63 3.01 -24.02
CA LYS A 293 1.32 2.01 -24.85
C LYS A 293 1.08 2.34 -26.33
N ALA A 294 2.16 2.42 -27.10
CA ALA A 294 2.11 2.78 -28.51
C ALA A 294 1.37 1.70 -29.34
N GLY A 295 0.72 2.11 -30.42
CA GLY A 295 0.04 1.19 -31.35
C GLY A 295 -1.21 0.50 -30.78
N THR A 296 -1.74 0.96 -29.65
CA THR A 296 -2.94 0.40 -29.03
C THR A 296 -4.20 1.20 -29.36
N GLY A 297 -5.37 0.61 -29.11
CA GLY A 297 -6.64 1.34 -29.23
C GLY A 297 -6.73 2.57 -28.31
N ALA A 298 -5.99 2.60 -27.20
CA ALA A 298 -5.89 3.79 -26.34
C ALA A 298 -5.13 4.92 -27.04
N ALA A 299 -4.01 4.63 -27.70
CA ALA A 299 -3.25 5.61 -28.49
C ALA A 299 -4.12 6.23 -29.60
N ALA A 300 -4.78 5.38 -30.40
CA ALA A 300 -5.69 5.82 -31.45
C ALA A 300 -6.88 6.65 -30.90
N PHE A 301 -7.37 6.32 -29.71
CA PHE A 301 -8.42 7.09 -29.04
C PHE A 301 -7.97 8.51 -28.68
N TYR A 302 -6.77 8.69 -28.12
CA TYR A 302 -6.24 10.02 -27.82
C TYR A 302 -5.99 10.84 -29.09
N GLU A 303 -5.42 10.23 -30.14
CA GLU A 303 -5.23 10.86 -31.45
C GLU A 303 -6.55 11.35 -32.05
N HIS A 304 -7.60 10.51 -32.00
CA HIS A 304 -8.93 10.89 -32.46
C HIS A 304 -9.54 12.04 -31.65
N LEU A 305 -9.16 12.21 -30.38
CA LEU A 305 -9.53 13.36 -29.54
C LEU A 305 -8.63 14.58 -29.74
N GLY A 306 -7.71 14.55 -30.71
CA GLY A 306 -6.86 15.67 -31.08
C GLY A 306 -5.61 15.84 -30.23
N TRP A 307 -5.26 14.84 -29.41
CA TRP A 307 -3.98 14.84 -28.71
C TRP A 307 -2.84 14.66 -29.72
N GLN A 308 -1.76 15.40 -29.54
CA GLN A 308 -0.60 15.41 -30.42
C GLN A 308 0.49 14.51 -29.84
N LEU A 309 1.02 13.61 -30.67
CA LEU A 309 2.18 12.80 -30.31
C LEU A 309 3.41 13.72 -30.15
N GLU A 310 4.03 13.73 -28.97
CA GLU A 310 5.29 14.45 -28.74
C GLU A 310 6.49 13.56 -29.05
N CYS A 311 6.48 12.33 -28.53
CA CYS A 311 7.56 11.37 -28.78
C CYS A 311 7.11 9.92 -28.60
N LEU A 312 7.88 9.02 -29.21
CA LEU A 312 7.87 7.60 -28.90
C LEU A 312 9.00 7.28 -27.92
N LEU A 313 8.73 6.34 -27.02
CA LEU A 313 9.59 5.86 -25.95
C LEU A 313 9.85 4.36 -26.19
N PRO A 314 10.94 4.00 -26.88
CA PRO A 314 11.25 2.62 -27.20
C PRO A 314 11.54 1.78 -25.96
N ALA A 315 11.05 0.55 -25.92
CA ALA A 315 11.28 -0.43 -24.85
C ALA A 315 11.04 0.11 -23.42
N TRP A 316 10.09 1.03 -23.27
CA TRP A 316 9.86 1.81 -22.05
C TRP A 316 9.44 0.95 -20.85
N VAL A 317 8.45 0.07 -21.02
CA VAL A 317 7.97 -0.82 -19.94
C VAL A 317 7.83 -2.24 -20.47
N GLY A 318 8.51 -3.19 -19.82
CA GLY A 318 8.45 -4.61 -20.20
C GLY A 318 8.91 -4.87 -21.64
N GLY A 319 9.81 -4.05 -22.18
CA GLY A 319 10.24 -4.11 -23.58
C GLY A 319 9.23 -3.58 -24.59
N HIS A 320 8.10 -3.01 -24.15
CA HIS A 320 7.11 -2.42 -25.03
C HIS A 320 7.32 -0.92 -25.23
N ASP A 321 7.02 -0.45 -26.43
CA ASP A 321 7.08 0.98 -26.78
C ASP A 321 5.87 1.74 -26.21
N PHE A 322 6.13 2.96 -25.76
CA PHE A 322 5.12 3.89 -25.28
C PHE A 322 5.13 5.17 -26.10
N ALA A 323 4.03 5.89 -26.09
CA ALA A 323 3.85 7.16 -26.76
C ALA A 323 3.48 8.22 -25.71
N GLN A 324 4.18 9.35 -25.75
CA GLN A 324 3.85 10.53 -24.97
C GLN A 324 3.04 11.49 -25.83
N TYR A 325 1.88 11.89 -25.33
CA TYR A 325 0.99 12.82 -26.00
C TYR A 325 0.82 14.10 -25.19
N ARG A 326 0.65 15.22 -25.90
CA ARG A 326 0.27 16.51 -25.32
C ARG A 326 -0.99 17.05 -25.98
N ARG A 327 -1.78 17.78 -25.20
CA ARG A 327 -2.92 18.55 -25.67
C ARG A 327 -2.85 19.96 -25.09
N ARG A 328 -2.93 20.98 -25.93
CA ARG A 328 -3.06 22.37 -25.46
C ARG A 328 -4.50 22.65 -25.07
N LEU A 329 -4.68 23.44 -24.00
CA LEU A 329 -5.98 23.85 -23.46
C LEU A 329 -6.37 25.25 -23.94
#